data_AF-A0A3R6X1V2-F1
#
_entry.id   AF-A0A3R6X1V2-F1
#
_cell.length_a   1.000
_cell.length_b   1.000
_cell.length_c   1.000
_cell.angle_alpha   90.00
_cell.angle_beta   90.00
_cell.angle_gamma   90.00
#
_symmetry.space_group_name_H-M   'P 1'
#
loop_
_entity.id
_entity.type
_entity.pdbx_description
1 polymer ?
#
loop_
_entity_poly.entity_id
_entity_poly.type
_entity_poly.pdbx_seq_one_letter_code
_entity_poly.pdbx_strand_id
1 'polypeptide(L)'
;MHEICVQAEMPVHPDDPSHVPEHQVERLATFAHVMKDKGLDVELIRVGNDKTTTLTHTYLLLLGIAAASVEERIVASLPDEYKFVHALPGSARTQQVILATLREATVDDNLYLGDENLELAFHAHEKLFPQLQAHLKVSLFPLHNEDARHRLIQKWHATPLYAIPFESIHAYFGPELSMYFVWL
;
A
#
# COMPACT_ATOMS: atom_id res chain seq x y z
N MET A 1 -11.26 -3.96 3.12
CA MET A 1 -10.40 -5.01 2.55
C MET A 1 -9.08 -4.34 2.20
N HIS A 2 -7.95 -4.93 2.58
CA HIS A 2 -6.64 -4.40 2.23
C HIS A 2 -6.27 -4.80 0.80
N GLU A 3 -5.78 -3.85 0.00
CA GLU A 3 -5.44 -4.05 -1.40
C GLU A 3 -3.98 -3.72 -1.72
N ILE A 4 -3.26 -3.05 -0.82
CA ILE A 4 -1.83 -2.76 -0.94
C ILE A 4 -1.13 -3.16 0.36
N CYS A 5 0.08 -3.70 0.25
CA CYS A 5 0.96 -4.00 1.37
C CYS A 5 2.27 -3.22 1.21
N VAL A 6 2.66 -2.50 2.26
CA VAL A 6 4.02 -1.99 2.44
C VAL A 6 4.75 -2.94 3.38
N GLN A 7 5.67 -3.72 2.85
CA GLN A 7 6.58 -4.56 3.64
C GLN A 7 7.79 -3.73 4.07
N ALA A 8 8.07 -3.65 5.36
CA ALA A 8 9.26 -3.01 5.91
C ALA A 8 10.16 -4.06 6.57
N GLU A 9 11.43 -4.08 6.18
CA GLU A 9 12.47 -4.90 6.78
C GLU A 9 13.31 -4.05 7.74
N MET A 10 13.38 -4.47 9.00
CA MET A 10 14.16 -3.81 10.04
C MET A 10 15.34 -4.69 10.44
N PRO A 11 16.59 -4.21 10.30
CA PRO A 11 17.74 -4.96 10.76
C PRO A 11 17.71 -5.07 12.29
N VAL A 12 18.11 -6.23 12.80
CA VAL A 12 18.19 -6.52 14.22
C VAL A 12 19.66 -6.72 14.58
N HIS A 13 20.06 -6.25 15.75
CA HIS A 13 21.45 -6.35 16.18
C HIS A 13 21.84 -7.84 16.33
N PRO A 14 22.98 -8.29 15.80
CA PRO A 14 23.38 -9.71 15.87
C PRO A 14 23.56 -10.23 17.30
N ASP A 15 23.92 -9.34 18.23
CA ASP A 15 24.13 -9.65 19.64
C ASP A 15 22.83 -9.59 20.48
N ASP A 16 21.77 -8.95 19.96
CA ASP A 16 20.44 -8.93 20.57
C ASP A 16 19.36 -9.02 19.49
N PRO A 17 19.07 -10.24 18.99
CA PRO A 17 18.06 -10.49 17.96
C PRO A 17 16.62 -10.23 18.45
N SER A 18 16.42 -9.85 19.72
CA SER A 18 15.13 -9.45 20.26
C SER A 18 14.90 -7.94 20.23
N HIS A 19 15.98 -7.15 20.17
CA HIS A 19 15.94 -5.70 20.21
C HIS A 19 15.83 -5.08 18.81
N VAL A 20 14.66 -4.54 18.49
CA VAL A 20 14.42 -3.75 17.28
C VAL A 20 14.73 -2.30 17.60
N PRO A 21 15.35 -1.52 16.68
CA PRO A 21 15.48 -0.09 16.88
C PRO A 21 14.09 0.53 17.08
N GLU A 22 13.76 0.96 18.30
CA GLU A 22 12.42 1.44 18.65
C GLU A 22 11.95 2.57 17.73
N HIS A 23 12.86 3.48 17.37
CA HIS A 23 12.59 4.60 16.47
C HIS A 23 12.20 4.14 15.05
N GLN A 24 12.66 2.99 14.56
CA GLN A 24 12.28 2.49 13.24
C GLN A 24 10.84 1.97 13.23
N VAL A 25 10.44 1.29 14.30
CA VAL A 25 9.06 0.82 14.50
C VAL A 25 8.14 2.02 14.69
N GLU A 26 8.55 2.98 15.51
CA GLU A 26 7.79 4.20 15.75
C GLU A 26 7.64 5.03 14.47
N ARG A 27 8.68 5.17 13.65
CA ARG A 27 8.60 5.84 12.34
C ARG A 27 7.58 5.19 11.41
N LEU A 28 7.56 3.86 11.33
CA LEU A 28 6.58 3.12 10.55
C LEU A 28 5.16 3.28 11.12
N ALA A 29 5.00 3.27 12.44
CA ALA A 29 3.72 3.49 13.11
C ALA A 29 3.18 4.92 12.91
N THR A 30 4.06 5.92 12.97
CA THR A 30 3.74 7.32 12.65
C THR A 30 3.31 7.46 11.20
N PHE A 31 4.02 6.84 10.26
CA PHE A 31 3.60 6.80 8.86
C PHE A 31 2.23 6.16 8.68
N ALA A 32 1.97 5.03 9.34
CA ALA A 32 0.68 4.34 9.35
C ALA A 32 -0.45 5.23 9.88
N HIS A 33 -0.19 6.01 10.94
CA HIS A 33 -1.14 6.95 11.50
C HIS A 33 -1.50 8.04 10.49
N VAL A 34 -0.50 8.64 9.82
CA VAL A 34 -0.77 9.64 8.78
C VAL A 34 -1.58 9.06 7.63
N MET A 35 -1.30 7.82 7.19
CA MET A 35 -2.10 7.17 6.14
C MET A 35 -3.57 7.00 6.55
N LYS A 36 -3.79 6.68 7.82
CA LYS A 36 -5.14 6.60 8.40
C LYS A 36 -5.84 7.97 8.39
N ASP A 37 -5.13 9.05 8.71
CA ASP A 37 -5.66 10.41 8.67
C ASP A 37 -5.98 10.88 7.24
N LYS A 38 -5.23 10.38 6.24
CA LYS A 38 -5.56 10.56 4.82
C LYS A 38 -6.78 9.73 4.37
N GLY A 39 -7.39 8.96 5.27
CA GLY A 39 -8.63 8.22 5.04
C GLY A 39 -8.44 6.78 4.61
N LEU A 40 -7.21 6.25 4.65
CA LEU A 40 -6.96 4.84 4.39
C LEU A 40 -7.35 3.98 5.60
N ASP A 41 -7.81 2.76 5.32
CA ASP A 41 -7.86 1.70 6.32
C ASP A 41 -6.46 1.10 6.46
N VAL A 42 -6.01 0.92 7.71
CA VAL A 42 -4.59 0.65 8.00
C VAL A 42 -4.47 -0.42 9.07
N GLU A 43 -3.72 -1.48 8.77
CA GLU A 43 -3.37 -2.54 9.71
C GLU A 43 -1.86 -2.78 9.69
N LEU A 44 -1.22 -2.70 10.85
CA LEU A 44 0.22 -2.96 11.00
C LEU A 44 0.44 -4.30 11.69
N ILE A 45 1.09 -5.23 10.99
CA ILE A 45 1.32 -6.60 11.44
C ILE A 45 2.82 -6.84 11.55
N ARG A 46 3.27 -7.35 12.70
CA ARG A 46 4.62 -7.92 12.83
C ARG A 46 4.58 -9.39 12.41
N VAL A 47 5.36 -9.75 11.41
CA VAL A 47 5.52 -11.15 10.99
C VAL A 47 6.54 -11.80 11.93
N GLY A 48 6.12 -12.87 12.62
CA GLY A 48 7.00 -13.61 13.53
C GLY A 48 8.20 -14.22 12.79
N ASN A 49 9.37 -14.22 13.43
CA ASN A 49 10.54 -14.90 12.89
C ASN A 49 10.35 -16.42 13.04
N ASP A 50 10.39 -17.12 11.91
CA ASP A 50 10.69 -18.55 11.92
C ASP A 50 12.08 -18.72 12.54
N LYS A 51 12.24 -19.73 13.41
CA LYS A 51 13.35 -19.89 14.39
C LYS A 51 14.74 -20.16 13.78
N THR A 52 15.04 -19.64 12.60
CA THR A 52 16.30 -19.86 11.91
C THR A 52 16.79 -18.57 11.25
N THR A 53 17.86 -18.01 11.83
CA THR A 53 18.93 -17.28 11.14
C THR A 53 18.68 -15.89 10.53
N THR A 54 17.48 -15.30 10.60
CA THR A 54 17.27 -13.94 10.04
C THR A 54 17.54 -12.83 11.06
N LEU A 55 18.59 -12.04 10.79
CA LEU A 55 18.92 -10.77 11.48
C LEU A 55 17.96 -9.62 11.10
N THR A 56 16.72 -9.95 10.73
CA THR A 56 15.73 -8.99 10.25
C THR A 56 14.37 -9.30 10.86
N HIS A 57 13.65 -8.26 11.25
CA HIS A 57 12.23 -8.31 11.52
C HIS A 57 11.45 -7.74 10.34
N THR A 58 10.36 -8.41 9.99
CA THR A 58 9.48 -7.98 8.90
C THR A 58 8.18 -7.45 9.46
N TYR A 59 7.81 -6.25 9.04
CA TYR A 59 6.52 -5.63 9.32
C TYR A 59 5.75 -5.49 8.01
N LEU A 60 4.45 -5.77 8.07
CA LEU A 60 3.52 -5.58 6.96
C LEU A 60 2.53 -4.49 7.36
N LEU A 61 2.54 -3.40 6.62
CA LEU A 61 1.53 -2.36 6.71
C LEU A 61 0.52 -2.57 5.59
N LEU A 62 -0.64 -3.10 5.94
CA LEU A 62 -1.74 -3.37 5.02
C LEU A 62 -2.60 -2.11 4.89
N LEU A 63 -2.93 -1.76 3.65
CA LEU A 63 -3.65 -0.55 3.30
C LEU A 63 -4.87 -0.90 2.46
N GLY A 64 -6.00 -0.30 2.82
CA GLY A 64 -7.28 -0.50 2.16
C GLY A 64 -8.13 0.76 2.16
N ILE A 65 -9.32 0.64 1.60
CA ILE A 65 -10.36 1.66 1.71
C ILE A 65 -11.64 0.97 2.15
N ALA A 66 -12.23 1.45 3.24
CA ALA A 66 -13.34 0.77 3.91
C ALA A 66 -14.67 0.89 3.14
N ALA A 67 -14.87 1.99 2.40
CA ALA A 67 -16.12 2.27 1.70
C ALA A 67 -15.91 3.13 0.44
N ALA A 68 -16.77 2.94 -0.56
CA ALA A 68 -16.75 3.72 -1.81
C ALA A 68 -16.88 5.23 -1.58
N SER A 69 -17.67 5.67 -0.59
CA SER A 69 -17.80 7.10 -0.25
C SER A 69 -16.48 7.71 0.25
N VAL A 70 -15.66 6.93 0.94
CA VAL A 70 -14.33 7.35 1.39
C VAL A 70 -13.38 7.40 0.20
N GLU A 71 -13.43 6.39 -0.67
CA GLU A 71 -12.66 6.37 -1.91
C GLU A 71 -12.93 7.62 -2.76
N GLU A 72 -14.19 7.95 -3.02
CA GLU A 72 -14.55 9.17 -3.78
C GLU A 72 -14.00 10.45 -3.16
N ARG A 73 -14.05 10.56 -1.83
CA ARG A 73 -13.49 11.72 -1.11
C ARG A 73 -11.98 11.81 -1.26
N ILE A 74 -11.28 10.67 -1.19
CA ILE A 74 -9.83 10.63 -1.42
C ILE A 74 -9.54 11.03 -2.86
N VAL A 75 -10.23 10.46 -3.85
CA VAL A 75 -9.99 10.78 -5.26
C VAL A 75 -10.21 12.28 -5.53
N ALA A 76 -11.25 12.88 -4.94
CA ALA A 76 -11.52 14.31 -5.06
C ALA A 76 -10.41 15.21 -4.45
N SER A 77 -9.58 14.68 -3.56
CA SER A 77 -8.43 15.39 -2.97
C SER A 77 -7.11 15.17 -3.72
N LEU A 78 -7.06 14.20 -4.64
CA LEU A 78 -5.85 13.91 -5.40
C LEU A 78 -5.57 15.01 -6.44
N PRO A 79 -4.28 15.25 -6.78
CA PRO A 79 -3.93 16.16 -7.85
C PRO A 79 -4.51 15.76 -9.21
N ASP A 80 -4.67 16.75 -10.08
CA ASP A 80 -5.24 16.61 -11.43
C ASP A 80 -4.55 15.55 -12.32
N GLU A 81 -3.27 15.25 -12.06
CA GLU A 81 -2.52 14.21 -12.77
C GLU A 81 -3.09 12.80 -12.56
N TYR A 82 -3.86 12.58 -11.49
CA TYR A 82 -4.53 11.32 -11.18
C TYR A 82 -5.97 11.24 -11.73
N LYS A 83 -6.37 12.16 -12.62
CA LYS A 83 -7.72 12.18 -13.23
C LYS A 83 -8.14 10.84 -13.86
N PHE A 84 -7.18 10.09 -14.41
CA PHE A 84 -7.44 8.78 -15.01
C PHE A 84 -8.01 7.76 -14.00
N VAL A 85 -7.72 7.91 -12.71
CA VAL A 85 -8.21 7.02 -11.64
C VAL A 85 -9.73 7.08 -11.54
N HIS A 86 -10.36 8.23 -11.83
CA HIS A 86 -11.83 8.33 -11.86
C HIS A 86 -12.49 7.43 -12.90
N ALA A 87 -11.77 7.08 -13.98
CA ALA A 87 -12.30 6.25 -15.06
C ALA A 87 -12.10 4.75 -14.80
N LEU A 88 -11.31 4.36 -13.79
CA LEU A 88 -11.05 2.96 -13.47
C LEU A 88 -12.21 2.36 -12.67
N PRO A 89 -12.68 1.16 -13.02
CA PRO A 89 -13.62 0.42 -12.19
C PRO A 89 -12.92 -0.60 -11.28
N GLY A 90 -13.61 -1.03 -10.22
CA GLY A 90 -13.23 -2.19 -9.40
C GLY A 90 -11.93 -2.02 -8.61
N SER A 91 -11.31 -3.15 -8.24
CA SER A 91 -10.09 -3.19 -7.42
C SER A 91 -8.90 -2.50 -8.07
N ALA A 92 -8.82 -2.48 -9.40
CA ALA A 92 -7.79 -1.71 -10.09
C ALA A 92 -7.85 -0.22 -9.72
N ARG A 93 -9.06 0.35 -9.56
CA ARG A 93 -9.26 1.71 -9.07
C ARG A 93 -8.75 1.88 -7.65
N THR A 94 -9.24 1.05 -6.72
CA THR A 94 -8.90 1.13 -5.30
C THR A 94 -7.38 1.09 -5.09
N GLN A 95 -6.68 0.15 -5.75
CA GLN A 95 -5.22 0.06 -5.68
C GLN A 95 -4.54 1.33 -6.19
N GLN A 96 -4.99 1.91 -7.30
CA GLN A 96 -4.43 3.15 -7.83
C GLN A 96 -4.71 4.35 -6.92
N VAL A 97 -5.88 4.43 -6.28
CA VAL A 97 -6.20 5.47 -5.28
C VAL A 97 -5.25 5.37 -4.09
N ILE A 98 -5.04 4.17 -3.55
CA ILE A 98 -4.11 3.96 -2.42
C ILE A 98 -2.68 4.33 -2.84
N LEU A 99 -2.23 3.88 -4.01
CA LEU A 99 -0.90 4.20 -4.54
C LEU A 99 -0.69 5.71 -4.75
N ALA A 100 -1.68 6.40 -5.31
CA ALA A 100 -1.64 7.85 -5.47
C ALA A 100 -1.57 8.56 -4.10
N THR A 101 -2.38 8.10 -3.14
CA THR A 101 -2.37 8.63 -1.77
C THR A 101 -1.00 8.46 -1.12
N LEU A 102 -0.37 7.28 -1.25
CA LEU A 102 0.98 7.03 -0.74
C LEU A 102 2.04 7.96 -1.36
N ARG A 103 1.92 8.24 -2.66
CA ARG A 103 2.86 9.09 -3.40
C ARG A 103 2.72 10.57 -3.08
N GLU A 104 1.49 11.02 -2.80
CA GLU A 104 1.19 12.44 -2.60
C GLU A 104 1.02 12.82 -1.13
N ALA A 105 1.01 11.87 -0.19
CA ALA A 105 0.86 12.18 1.22
C ALA A 105 1.99 13.07 1.73
N THR A 106 1.59 14.22 2.27
CA THR A 106 2.40 15.19 2.99
C THR A 106 1.71 15.55 4.32
N VAL A 107 2.47 16.14 5.22
CA VAL A 107 2.00 16.69 6.52
C VAL A 107 2.34 18.18 6.58
N ASP A 108 1.56 18.95 7.34
CA ASP A 108 1.77 20.40 7.45
C ASP A 108 2.87 20.77 8.45
N ASP A 109 3.09 19.92 9.44
CA ASP A 109 4.08 20.11 10.50
C ASP A 109 5.13 18.99 10.49
N ASN A 110 6.32 19.31 10.97
CA ASN A 110 7.36 18.30 11.18
C ASN A 110 6.89 17.29 12.23
N LEU A 111 7.05 16.00 11.92
CA LEU A 111 6.73 14.92 12.85
C LEU A 111 8.01 14.44 13.52
N TYR A 112 7.97 14.24 14.84
CA TYR A 112 9.10 13.82 15.66
C TYR A 112 8.80 12.49 16.38
N LEU A 113 9.84 11.74 16.73
CA LEU A 113 9.80 10.47 17.44
C LEU A 113 10.36 10.62 18.86
N GLY A 114 9.84 9.85 19.81
CA GLY A 114 10.30 9.79 21.20
C GLY A 114 9.89 10.99 22.06
N ASP A 115 10.02 10.85 23.38
CA ASP A 115 9.55 11.86 24.35
C ASP A 115 10.67 12.80 24.86
N GLU A 116 11.91 12.32 24.97
CA GLU A 116 13.01 13.07 25.62
C GLU A 116 14.07 13.59 24.64
N ASN A 117 14.37 12.86 23.57
CA ASN A 117 15.32 13.24 22.52
C ASN A 117 14.62 13.18 21.16
N LEU A 118 13.80 14.19 20.89
CA LEU A 118 12.98 14.28 19.68
C LEU A 118 13.82 14.08 18.41
N GLU A 119 13.66 12.93 17.77
CA GLU A 119 14.27 12.64 16.46
C GLU A 119 13.28 13.03 15.37
N LEU A 120 13.73 13.74 14.34
CA LEU A 120 12.86 14.09 13.22
C LEU A 120 12.44 12.83 12.42
N ALA A 121 11.14 12.54 12.43
CA ALA A 121 10.51 11.44 11.70
C ALA A 121 10.25 11.82 10.23
N PHE A 122 9.62 12.96 10.01
CA PHE A 122 9.20 13.42 8.70
C PHE A 122 9.22 14.94 8.63
N HIS A 123 9.80 15.47 7.55
CA HIS A 123 9.77 16.86 7.18
C HIS A 123 8.37 17.26 6.68
N ALA A 124 7.90 18.41 7.14
CA ALA A 124 6.69 19.06 6.66
C ALA A 124 6.75 19.33 5.16
N HIS A 125 5.58 19.27 4.50
CA HIS A 125 5.35 19.57 3.09
C HIS A 125 6.15 18.75 2.07
N GLU A 126 6.91 17.75 2.55
CA GLU A 126 7.62 16.80 1.71
C GLU A 126 6.87 15.47 1.64
N LYS A 127 7.03 14.75 0.52
CA LYS A 127 6.39 13.46 0.30
C LYS A 127 6.88 12.46 1.35
N LEU A 128 5.95 11.85 2.07
CA LEU A 128 6.28 11.00 3.22
C LEU A 128 6.87 9.66 2.83
N PHE A 129 6.38 9.04 1.74
CA PHE A 129 6.83 7.71 1.37
C PHE A 129 8.33 7.68 1.02
N PRO A 130 8.90 8.59 0.19
CA PRO A 130 10.35 8.65 -0.02
C PRO A 130 11.17 8.84 1.27
N GLN A 131 10.69 9.66 2.20
CA GLN A 131 11.33 9.84 3.51
C GLN A 131 11.33 8.55 4.32
N LEU A 132 10.23 7.77 4.28
CA LEU A 132 10.17 6.44 4.89
C LEU A 132 11.24 5.51 4.27
N GLN A 133 11.38 5.50 2.94
CA GLN A 133 12.36 4.64 2.24
C GLN A 133 13.82 5.02 2.53
N ALA A 134 14.08 6.28 2.89
CA ALA A 134 15.41 6.73 3.26
C ALA A 134 15.92 6.11 4.57
N HIS A 135 15.00 5.72 5.46
CA HIS A 135 15.33 5.15 6.77
C HIS A 135 15.03 3.64 6.88
N LEU A 136 14.10 3.14 6.07
CA LEU A 136 13.64 1.75 6.10
C LEU A 136 13.73 1.12 4.72
N LYS A 137 14.17 -0.14 4.68
CA LYS A 137 14.06 -0.95 3.47
C LYS A 137 12.62 -1.38 3.30
N VAL A 138 11.89 -0.67 2.43
CA VAL A 138 10.47 -0.95 2.16
C VAL A 138 10.25 -1.48 0.76
N SER A 139 9.31 -2.42 0.63
CA SER A 139 8.80 -2.92 -0.64
C SER A 139 7.28 -2.76 -0.68
N LEU A 140 6.75 -2.47 -1.86
CA LEU A 140 5.34 -2.18 -2.07
C LEU A 140 4.74 -3.21 -3.02
N PHE A 141 3.66 -3.87 -2.59
CA PHE A 141 3.02 -4.92 -3.39
C PHE A 141 1.49 -4.77 -3.38
N PRO A 142 0.82 -4.96 -4.53
CA PRO A 142 -0.62 -5.15 -4.55
C PRO A 142 -0.99 -6.49 -3.94
N LEU A 143 -2.06 -6.51 -3.15
CA LEU A 143 -2.67 -7.72 -2.64
C LEU A 143 -3.80 -8.15 -3.56
N HIS A 144 -3.88 -9.45 -3.84
CA HIS A 144 -4.98 -9.98 -4.62
C HIS A 144 -6.26 -10.04 -3.80
N ASN A 145 -7.34 -9.51 -4.36
CA ASN A 145 -8.68 -9.83 -3.91
C ASN A 145 -9.02 -11.23 -4.44
N GLU A 146 -8.78 -12.26 -3.65
CA GLU A 146 -8.95 -13.65 -4.07
C GLU A 146 -10.37 -13.98 -4.52
N ASP A 147 -11.40 -13.38 -3.92
CA ASP A 147 -12.80 -13.57 -4.36
C ASP A 147 -13.05 -12.98 -5.76
N ALA A 148 -12.53 -11.79 -6.04
CA ALA A 148 -12.61 -11.18 -7.35
C ALA A 148 -11.78 -11.95 -8.39
N ARG A 149 -10.58 -12.39 -8.00
CA ARG A 149 -9.69 -13.23 -8.83
C ARG A 149 -10.35 -14.55 -9.21
N HIS A 150 -10.95 -15.23 -8.24
CA HIS A 150 -11.61 -16.51 -8.45
C HIS A 150 -12.79 -16.37 -9.41
N ARG A 151 -13.63 -15.33 -9.24
CA ARG A 151 -14.73 -15.01 -10.16
C ARG A 151 -14.24 -14.67 -11.57
N LEU A 152 -13.14 -13.92 -11.69
CA LEU A 152 -12.53 -13.62 -12.99
C LEU A 152 -12.08 -14.90 -13.70
N ILE A 153 -11.36 -15.78 -13.01
CA ILE A 153 -10.87 -17.05 -13.56
C ILE A 153 -12.04 -17.93 -14.01
N GLN A 154 -13.08 -18.07 -13.19
CA GLN A 154 -14.28 -18.82 -13.56
C GLN A 154 -14.95 -18.25 -14.83
N LYS A 155 -15.11 -16.91 -14.90
CA LYS A 155 -15.69 -16.25 -16.07
C LYS A 155 -14.82 -16.47 -17.32
N TRP A 156 -13.51 -16.42 -17.17
CA TRP A 156 -12.58 -16.69 -18.26
C TRP A 156 -12.75 -18.11 -18.81
N HIS A 157 -12.79 -19.13 -17.94
CA HIS A 157 -12.98 -20.51 -18.38
C HIS A 157 -14.34 -20.78 -19.03
N ALA A 158 -15.38 -20.04 -18.63
CA ALA A 158 -16.70 -20.14 -19.23
C ALA A 158 -16.83 -19.36 -20.55
N THR A 159 -15.86 -18.53 -20.90
CA THR A 159 -15.91 -17.69 -22.10
C THR A 159 -15.66 -18.55 -23.35
N PRO A 160 -16.42 -18.36 -24.45
CA PRO A 160 -16.20 -19.09 -25.70
C PRO A 160 -14.78 -18.96 -26.24
N LEU A 161 -14.37 -19.92 -27.07
CA LEU A 161 -13.06 -19.90 -27.74
C LEU A 161 -12.85 -18.56 -28.46
N TYR A 162 -11.71 -17.91 -28.21
CA TYR A 162 -11.32 -16.60 -28.75
C TYR A 162 -12.08 -15.36 -28.23
N ALA A 163 -12.91 -15.51 -27.20
CA ALA A 163 -13.42 -14.35 -26.47
C ALA A 163 -12.67 -14.19 -25.14
N ILE A 164 -12.51 -12.94 -24.70
CA ILE A 164 -11.94 -12.60 -23.40
C ILE A 164 -12.98 -11.86 -22.55
N PRO A 165 -13.02 -12.07 -21.22
CA PRO A 165 -13.88 -11.31 -20.33
C PRO A 165 -13.29 -9.91 -20.07
N PHE A 166 -13.14 -9.10 -21.11
CA PHE A 166 -12.39 -7.83 -21.11
C PHE A 166 -12.74 -6.92 -19.93
N GLU A 167 -14.02 -6.63 -19.70
CA GLU A 167 -14.45 -5.74 -18.60
C GLU A 167 -13.98 -6.22 -17.23
N SER A 168 -13.97 -7.54 -17.02
CA SER A 168 -13.54 -8.14 -15.76
C SER A 168 -12.02 -8.12 -15.60
N ILE A 169 -11.27 -8.27 -16.70
CA ILE A 169 -9.81 -8.10 -16.71
C ILE A 169 -9.46 -6.62 -16.44
N HIS A 170 -10.13 -5.70 -17.12
CA HIS A 170 -9.94 -4.25 -16.98
C HIS A 170 -10.23 -3.78 -15.54
N ALA A 171 -11.31 -4.25 -14.92
CA ALA A 171 -11.66 -3.88 -13.55
C ALA A 171 -10.72 -4.49 -12.48
N TYR A 172 -10.05 -5.61 -12.78
CA TYR A 172 -9.17 -6.29 -11.82
C TYR A 172 -7.71 -5.88 -11.97
N PHE A 173 -7.20 -5.80 -13.20
CA PHE A 173 -5.80 -5.54 -13.51
C PHE A 173 -5.52 -4.12 -14.03
N GLY A 174 -6.56 -3.38 -14.41
CA GLY A 174 -6.41 -2.07 -15.02
C GLY A 174 -6.12 -2.10 -16.53
N PRO A 175 -5.89 -0.92 -17.12
CA PRO A 175 -5.92 -0.72 -18.56
C PRO A 175 -4.78 -1.43 -19.29
N GLU A 176 -3.54 -1.32 -18.81
CA GLU A 176 -2.36 -1.84 -19.51
C GLU A 176 -2.46 -3.36 -19.76
N LEU A 177 -2.73 -4.13 -18.70
CA LEU A 177 -2.88 -5.58 -18.81
C LEU A 177 -4.13 -5.98 -19.60
N SER A 178 -5.24 -5.25 -19.44
CA SER A 178 -6.44 -5.54 -20.23
C SER A 178 -6.23 -5.33 -21.73
N MET A 179 -5.49 -4.29 -22.12
CA MET A 179 -5.17 -4.00 -23.52
C MET A 179 -4.22 -5.04 -24.10
N TYR A 180 -3.27 -5.54 -23.32
CA TYR A 180 -2.42 -6.65 -23.72
C TYR A 180 -3.24 -7.90 -24.11
N PHE A 181 -4.26 -8.27 -23.32
CA PHE A 181 -5.11 -9.40 -23.65
C PHE A 181 -6.05 -9.17 -24.83
N VAL A 182 -6.42 -7.92 -25.12
CA VAL A 182 -7.15 -7.58 -26.35
C VAL A 182 -6.26 -7.75 -27.60
N TRP A 183 -4.96 -7.51 -27.46
CA TRP A 183 -4.00 -7.61 -28.56
C TRP A 183 -3.62 -9.06 -28.90
N LEU A 184 -3.61 -9.96 -27.91
CA LEU A 184 -3.24 -11.37 -28.03
C LEU A 184 -4.24 -12.20 -28.86
#